data_AF-A0A1M7SZP9-F1
#
_entry.id   AF-A0A1M7SZP9-F1
#
_cell.length_a   1.000
_cell.length_b   1.000
_cell.length_c   1.000
_cell.angle_alpha   90.00
_cell.angle_beta   90.00
_cell.angle_gamma   90.00
#
_symmetry.space_group_name_H-M   'P 1'
#
loop_
_entity.id
_entity.type
_entity.pdbx_description
1 polymer ?
#
loop_
_entity_poly.entity_id
_entity_poly.type
_entity_poly.pdbx_seq_one_letter_code
_entity_poly.pdbx_strand_id
1 'polypeptide(L)'
;MKILSIDTSGLVGAVAITDGDMLVSQFSIQYKTTHSEILMPMLDDMAKKINLDLSTIDAIAVAMGPGSFTGLRIGSATAKGLALALNKPIIPVPTVDGIAYNLYGIEKIICPMMDARRNQVYTGLYTFVPKTPEGKSLERTFDMMVLHEQFATSVENIADEINKIGKPVVLLGDGVPVYHDKLEELIKVPYSIAQLHQNRQNAAALSALAAVYAEEGRMISGDDFAPDYLRLSQAEREAKEGKNTEAKPDKARNAAPGIIRVREMTAEDIDDAYNLEQMNLGKEAWNKKQLLDALTRDDTIYLVAEKAGRIVGLCGVQNISGEGEITNVSVSPDTRREGVAYKMLRQLLERGKGIGIESYTLEVRAANAPAIALYERLGFVSEGVRPGFYDEPKDDAVIYWKRK
;
A
#
# COMPACT_ATOMS: atom_id res chain seq x y z
N MET A 1 -33.84 1.15 9.97
CA MET A 1 -33.08 2.34 9.55
C MET A 1 -32.56 2.08 8.14
N LYS A 2 -32.67 3.07 7.25
CA LYS A 2 -32.14 3.02 5.90
C LYS A 2 -30.77 3.70 5.84
N ILE A 3 -29.72 2.96 5.51
CA ILE A 3 -28.33 3.41 5.61
C ILE A 3 -27.67 3.34 4.23
N LEU A 4 -27.02 4.44 3.83
CA LEU A 4 -26.06 4.44 2.72
C LEU A 4 -24.65 4.22 3.26
N SER A 5 -23.99 3.15 2.84
CA SER A 5 -22.66 2.79 3.27
C SER A 5 -21.62 3.01 2.18
N ILE A 6 -20.47 3.60 2.53
CA ILE A 6 -19.36 3.91 1.62
C ILE A 6 -18.04 3.40 2.20
N ASP A 7 -17.30 2.60 1.44
CA ASP A 7 -15.95 2.18 1.77
C ASP A 7 -15.02 2.34 0.56
N THR A 8 -14.01 3.19 0.73
CA THR A 8 -12.91 3.39 -0.22
C THR A 8 -11.56 3.32 0.49
N SER A 9 -11.51 2.72 1.67
CA SER A 9 -10.36 2.69 2.56
C SER A 9 -9.20 1.85 2.03
N GLY A 10 -9.45 0.91 1.12
CA GLY A 10 -8.45 -0.01 0.58
C GLY A 10 -8.49 -0.12 -0.95
N LEU A 11 -8.19 -1.31 -1.45
CA LEU A 11 -8.22 -1.64 -2.89
C LEU A 11 -9.63 -1.73 -3.46
N VAL A 12 -10.64 -1.93 -2.61
CA VAL A 12 -12.04 -2.04 -3.03
C VAL A 12 -12.70 -0.67 -2.90
N GLY A 13 -13.38 -0.23 -3.95
CA GLY A 13 -14.41 0.79 -3.86
C GLY A 13 -15.76 0.10 -3.71
N ALA A 14 -16.44 0.31 -2.60
CA ALA A 14 -17.70 -0.35 -2.28
C ALA A 14 -18.76 0.63 -1.76
N VAL A 15 -20.00 0.42 -2.17
CA VAL A 15 -21.18 1.11 -1.66
C VAL A 15 -22.33 0.13 -1.43
N ALA A 16 -23.21 0.43 -0.47
CA ALA A 16 -24.41 -0.36 -0.23
C ALA A 16 -25.56 0.50 0.30
N ILE A 17 -26.79 0.06 0.01
CA ILE A 17 -28.01 0.57 0.64
C ILE A 17 -28.63 -0.58 1.43
N THR A 18 -28.89 -0.36 2.72
CA THR A 18 -29.70 -1.24 3.55
C THR A 18 -30.96 -0.53 4.01
N ASP A 19 -32.04 -1.27 4.26
CA ASP A 19 -33.29 -0.77 4.85
C ASP A 19 -33.78 -1.76 5.92
N GLY A 20 -33.52 -1.44 7.19
CA GLY A 20 -33.67 -2.40 8.29
C GLY A 20 -32.76 -3.60 8.07
N ASP A 21 -33.33 -4.81 8.11
CA ASP A 21 -32.60 -6.08 7.91
C ASP A 21 -32.39 -6.43 6.43
N MET A 22 -32.88 -5.60 5.50
CA MET A 22 -32.77 -5.86 4.08
C MET A 22 -31.53 -5.20 3.48
N LEU A 23 -30.66 -6.00 2.86
CA LEU A 23 -29.67 -5.49 1.91
C LEU A 23 -30.35 -5.19 0.57
N VAL A 24 -30.63 -3.91 0.32
CA VAL A 24 -31.38 -3.46 -0.86
C VAL A 24 -30.51 -3.53 -2.12
N SER A 25 -29.26 -3.06 -2.01
CA SER A 25 -28.30 -3.10 -3.11
C SER A 25 -26.88 -3.00 -2.56
N GLN A 26 -25.93 -3.64 -3.24
CA GLN A 26 -24.51 -3.41 -3.02
C GLN A 26 -23.78 -3.34 -4.36
N PHE A 27 -22.72 -2.55 -4.41
CA PHE A 27 -21.84 -2.46 -5.55
C PHE A 27 -20.39 -2.45 -5.05
N SER A 28 -19.54 -3.29 -5.63
CA SER A 28 -18.13 -3.40 -5.24
C SER A 28 -17.26 -3.60 -6.47
N ILE A 29 -16.22 -2.78 -6.60
CA ILE A 29 -15.19 -2.92 -7.63
C ILE A 29 -13.86 -3.13 -6.94
N GLN A 30 -13.20 -4.23 -7.26
CA GLN A 30 -11.86 -4.58 -6.79
C GLN A 30 -10.93 -4.74 -8.00
N TYR A 31 -10.68 -3.63 -8.69
CA TYR A 31 -9.84 -3.59 -9.88
C TYR A 31 -9.10 -2.25 -9.95
N LYS A 32 -8.00 -2.17 -10.71
CA LYS A 32 -7.08 -1.02 -10.81
C LYS A 32 -7.76 0.23 -11.39
N THR A 33 -8.70 0.82 -10.67
CA THR A 33 -9.49 1.99 -11.07
C THR A 33 -9.45 3.03 -9.98
N THR A 34 -9.49 4.31 -10.36
CA THR A 34 -9.42 5.41 -9.40
C THR A 34 -10.77 5.56 -8.68
N HIS A 35 -10.77 5.51 -7.35
CA HIS A 35 -12.01 5.63 -6.54
C HIS A 35 -12.82 6.89 -6.88
N SER A 36 -12.16 8.00 -7.23
CA SER A 36 -12.81 9.25 -7.60
C SER A 36 -13.59 9.18 -8.91
N GLU A 37 -13.22 8.26 -9.81
CA GLU A 37 -13.89 8.07 -11.09
C GLU A 37 -15.09 7.15 -10.98
N ILE A 38 -15.08 6.21 -10.03
CA ILE A 38 -16.12 5.17 -9.92
C ILE A 38 -17.16 5.44 -8.83
N LEU A 39 -16.81 6.13 -7.73
CA LEU A 39 -17.67 6.19 -6.55
C LEU A 39 -19.01 6.90 -6.84
N MET A 40 -18.97 8.08 -7.43
CA MET A 40 -20.19 8.82 -7.75
C MET A 40 -21.05 8.11 -8.80
N PRO A 41 -20.49 7.58 -9.91
CA PRO A 41 -21.24 6.73 -10.83
C PRO A 41 -21.86 5.49 -10.16
N MET A 42 -21.14 4.81 -9.26
CA MET A 42 -21.67 3.65 -8.52
C MET A 42 -22.89 4.04 -7.67
N LEU A 43 -22.84 5.18 -6.99
CA LEU A 43 -23.96 5.69 -6.18
C LEU A 43 -25.16 6.07 -7.05
N ASP A 44 -24.91 6.78 -8.16
CA ASP A 44 -25.95 7.21 -9.09
C ASP A 44 -26.63 6.03 -9.78
N ASP A 45 -25.85 5.07 -10.30
CA ASP A 45 -26.36 3.85 -10.93
C ASP A 45 -27.16 3.00 -9.94
N MET A 46 -26.65 2.87 -8.70
CA MET A 46 -27.35 2.16 -7.64
C MET A 46 -28.71 2.81 -7.35
N ALA A 47 -28.73 4.12 -7.09
CA ALA A 47 -29.95 4.85 -6.76
C ALA A 47 -30.97 4.77 -7.90
N LYS A 48 -30.54 4.93 -9.15
CA LYS A 48 -31.40 4.82 -10.34
C LYS A 48 -32.00 3.43 -10.50
N LYS A 49 -31.21 2.37 -10.36
CA LYS A 49 -31.68 0.99 -10.57
C LYS A 49 -32.73 0.55 -9.56
N ILE A 50 -32.66 1.05 -8.33
CA ILE A 50 -33.64 0.74 -7.28
C ILE A 50 -34.69 1.84 -7.11
N ASN A 51 -34.68 2.88 -7.96
CA ASN A 51 -35.53 4.07 -7.85
C ASN A 51 -35.53 4.71 -6.45
N LEU A 52 -34.35 4.79 -5.82
CA LEU A 52 -34.19 5.38 -4.50
C LEU A 52 -34.03 6.90 -4.61
N ASP A 53 -34.88 7.63 -3.90
CA ASP A 53 -34.60 9.01 -3.52
C ASP A 53 -33.63 9.02 -2.32
N LEU A 54 -32.41 9.53 -2.54
CA LEU A 54 -31.37 9.61 -1.52
C LEU A 54 -31.78 10.47 -0.31
N SER A 55 -32.76 11.38 -0.44
CA SER A 55 -33.26 12.14 0.71
C SER A 55 -33.97 11.27 1.76
N THR A 56 -34.40 10.07 1.35
CA THR A 56 -35.14 9.10 2.20
C THR A 56 -34.24 8.17 3.01
N ILE A 57 -32.91 8.29 2.89
CA ILE A 57 -31.99 7.60 3.79
C ILE A 57 -32.04 8.26 5.18
N ASP A 58 -31.76 7.49 6.22
CA ASP A 58 -31.72 7.97 7.60
C ASP A 58 -30.31 8.42 7.99
N ALA A 59 -29.28 7.74 7.49
CA ALA A 59 -27.88 8.02 7.83
C ALA A 59 -26.91 7.59 6.70
N ILE A 60 -25.70 8.12 6.75
CA ILE A 60 -24.59 7.74 5.87
C ILE A 60 -23.49 7.08 6.71
N ALA A 61 -23.22 5.81 6.48
CA ALA A 61 -22.09 5.13 7.08
C ALA A 61 -20.85 5.22 6.19
N VAL A 62 -19.68 5.44 6.79
CA VAL A 62 -18.43 5.58 6.04
C VAL A 62 -17.27 4.94 6.77
N ALA A 63 -16.42 4.22 6.04
CA ALA A 63 -15.15 3.73 6.57
C ALA A 63 -14.25 4.91 6.92
N MET A 64 -13.99 5.12 8.22
CA MET A 64 -13.27 6.30 8.70
C MET A 64 -11.75 6.16 8.65
N GLY A 65 -11.23 4.93 8.57
CA GLY A 65 -9.81 4.64 8.71
C GLY A 65 -9.55 3.52 9.71
N PRO A 66 -8.37 2.89 9.67
CA PRO A 66 -7.22 3.20 8.83
C PRO A 66 -7.39 2.74 7.37
N GLY A 67 -6.50 3.21 6.49
CA GLY A 67 -6.56 2.90 5.07
C GLY A 67 -5.65 3.75 4.21
N SER A 68 -5.80 3.63 2.90
CA SER A 68 -5.15 4.49 1.90
C SER A 68 -5.58 5.94 2.10
N PHE A 69 -4.64 6.87 2.22
CA PHE A 69 -4.93 8.30 2.40
C PHE A 69 -5.85 8.85 1.31
N THR A 70 -5.52 8.56 0.04
CA THR A 70 -6.31 9.00 -1.11
C THR A 70 -7.71 8.41 -1.05
N GLY A 71 -7.79 7.11 -0.77
CA GLY A 71 -9.07 6.40 -0.66
C GLY A 71 -9.96 6.95 0.46
N LEU A 72 -9.41 7.11 1.67
CA LEU A 72 -10.13 7.68 2.81
C LEU A 72 -10.60 9.10 2.54
N ARG A 73 -9.77 9.94 1.89
CA ARG A 73 -10.18 11.31 1.52
C ARG A 73 -11.35 11.33 0.56
N ILE A 74 -11.33 10.47 -0.46
CA ILE A 74 -12.41 10.39 -1.45
C ILE A 74 -13.72 9.98 -0.77
N GLY A 75 -13.72 8.86 -0.04
CA GLY A 75 -14.92 8.37 0.65
C GLY A 75 -15.42 9.37 1.70
N SER A 76 -14.51 9.96 2.48
CA SER A 76 -14.87 10.95 3.49
C SER A 76 -15.44 12.21 2.88
N ALA A 77 -14.84 12.76 1.83
CA ALA A 77 -15.33 13.96 1.16
C ALA A 77 -16.72 13.72 0.54
N THR A 78 -16.91 12.56 -0.10
CA THR A 78 -18.23 12.17 -0.64
C THR A 78 -19.27 12.04 0.47
N ALA A 79 -18.95 11.35 1.57
CA ALA A 79 -19.87 11.19 2.71
C ALA A 79 -20.23 12.55 3.34
N LYS A 80 -19.25 13.44 3.57
CA LYS A 80 -19.49 14.80 4.09
C LYS A 80 -20.35 15.62 3.14
N GLY A 81 -20.05 15.58 1.84
CA GLY A 81 -20.82 16.30 0.82
C GLY A 81 -22.28 15.87 0.77
N LEU A 82 -22.54 14.55 0.80
CA LEU A 82 -23.88 13.99 0.85
C LEU A 82 -24.60 14.28 2.17
N ALA A 83 -23.91 14.14 3.31
CA ALA A 83 -24.45 14.44 4.62
C ALA A 83 -24.92 15.91 4.72
N LEU A 84 -24.10 16.84 4.24
CA LEU A 84 -24.43 18.26 4.19
C LEU A 84 -25.61 18.54 3.26
N ALA A 85 -25.59 17.97 2.05
CA ALA A 85 -26.63 18.21 1.04
C ALA A 85 -27.99 17.63 1.45
N LEU A 86 -28.00 16.48 2.12
CA LEU A 86 -29.21 15.75 2.51
C LEU A 86 -29.63 16.05 3.96
N ASN A 87 -28.83 16.82 4.71
CA ASN A 87 -28.97 17.06 6.14
C ASN A 87 -29.12 15.74 6.93
N LYS A 88 -28.17 14.82 6.74
CA LYS A 88 -28.16 13.49 7.37
C LYS A 88 -26.93 13.30 8.26
N PRO A 89 -27.04 12.56 9.37
CA PRO A 89 -25.89 12.21 10.20
C PRO A 89 -24.95 11.24 9.48
N ILE A 90 -23.70 11.22 9.94
CA ILE A 90 -22.69 10.25 9.55
C ILE A 90 -22.50 9.23 10.67
N ILE A 91 -22.37 7.95 10.31
CA ILE A 91 -21.95 6.86 11.19
C ILE A 91 -20.50 6.48 10.80
N PRO A 92 -19.50 6.97 11.54
CA PRO A 92 -18.11 6.62 11.28
C PRO A 92 -17.83 5.18 11.72
N VAL A 93 -17.35 4.34 10.80
CA VAL A 93 -17.00 2.95 11.08
C VAL A 93 -15.49 2.78 10.95
N PRO A 94 -14.78 2.32 11.99
CA PRO A 94 -13.37 1.99 11.87
C PRO A 94 -13.18 0.88 10.83
N THR A 95 -12.26 1.07 9.89
CA THR A 95 -12.18 0.24 8.68
C THR A 95 -12.00 -1.24 9.01
N VAL A 96 -11.07 -1.52 9.95
CA VAL A 96 -10.75 -2.90 10.31
C VAL A 96 -11.88 -3.56 11.12
N ASP A 97 -12.71 -2.79 11.83
CA ASP A 97 -13.94 -3.31 12.44
C ASP A 97 -14.91 -3.79 11.36
N GLY A 98 -15.14 -2.96 10.34
CA GLY A 98 -16.01 -3.31 9.20
C GLY A 98 -15.52 -4.55 8.45
N ILE A 99 -14.20 -4.69 8.25
CA ILE A 99 -13.60 -5.89 7.65
C ILE A 99 -13.81 -7.10 8.58
N ALA A 100 -13.58 -6.98 9.88
CA ALA A 100 -13.80 -8.08 10.83
C ALA A 100 -15.27 -8.53 10.86
N TYR A 101 -16.21 -7.60 10.68
CA TYR A 101 -17.65 -7.88 10.66
C TYR A 101 -18.09 -8.76 9.48
N ASN A 102 -17.28 -8.90 8.43
CA ASN A 102 -17.52 -9.90 7.36
C ASN A 102 -17.64 -11.33 7.87
N LEU A 103 -17.06 -11.60 9.04
CA LEU A 103 -17.01 -12.90 9.71
C LEU A 103 -17.95 -12.94 10.92
N TYR A 104 -19.07 -12.22 10.85
CA TYR A 104 -20.11 -12.22 11.90
C TYR A 104 -20.42 -13.65 12.40
N GLY A 105 -20.41 -13.81 13.71
CA GLY A 105 -20.69 -15.09 14.38
C GLY A 105 -19.50 -16.05 14.49
N ILE A 106 -18.32 -15.69 13.98
CA ILE A 106 -17.11 -16.49 14.20
C ILE A 106 -16.56 -16.25 15.62
N GLU A 107 -16.61 -17.30 16.44
CA GLU A 107 -16.11 -17.32 17.82
C GLU A 107 -14.57 -17.49 17.93
N LYS A 108 -13.88 -17.64 16.79
CA LYS A 108 -12.41 -17.62 16.73
C LYS A 108 -11.89 -16.20 16.86
N ILE A 109 -10.57 -16.05 16.99
CA ILE A 109 -9.92 -14.75 16.84
C ILE A 109 -10.03 -14.34 15.37
N ILE A 110 -10.36 -13.07 15.12
CA ILE A 110 -10.43 -12.47 13.80
C ILE A 110 -9.37 -11.38 13.76
N CYS A 111 -8.47 -11.44 12.77
CA CYS A 111 -7.38 -10.50 12.60
C CYS A 111 -7.42 -9.93 11.17
N PRO A 112 -8.17 -8.82 10.94
CA PRO A 112 -8.09 -8.08 9.70
C PRO A 112 -6.71 -7.43 9.58
N MET A 113 -6.08 -7.54 8.42
CA MET A 113 -4.75 -7.05 8.15
C MET A 113 -4.77 -6.27 6.83
N MET A 114 -4.66 -4.95 6.94
CA MET A 114 -4.46 -4.08 5.78
C MET A 114 -2.98 -3.79 5.60
N ASP A 115 -2.44 -3.91 4.38
CA ASP A 115 -1.02 -3.61 4.13
C ASP A 115 -0.72 -2.13 4.39
N ALA A 116 0.06 -1.84 5.44
CA ALA A 116 0.52 -0.49 5.76
C ALA A 116 1.91 -0.19 5.18
N ARG A 117 2.43 -1.06 4.30
CA ARG A 117 3.78 -1.04 3.72
C ARG A 117 4.89 -1.20 4.77
N ARG A 118 6.11 -1.45 4.30
CA ARG A 118 7.33 -1.54 5.14
C ARG A 118 7.21 -2.57 6.28
N ASN A 119 6.64 -3.75 5.98
CA ASN A 119 6.45 -4.83 6.94
C ASN A 119 5.57 -4.43 8.14
N GLN A 120 4.62 -3.53 7.88
CA GLN A 120 3.59 -3.13 8.82
C GLN A 120 2.22 -3.39 8.27
N VAL A 121 1.26 -3.55 9.18
CA VAL A 121 -0.16 -3.67 8.88
C VAL A 121 -0.95 -2.70 9.73
N TYR A 122 -2.07 -2.26 9.20
CA TYR A 122 -3.17 -1.77 10.03
C TYR A 122 -4.05 -2.96 10.39
N THR A 123 -4.33 -3.11 11.67
CA THR A 123 -5.00 -4.30 12.18
C THR A 123 -5.75 -4.00 13.47
N GLY A 124 -6.52 -4.97 13.94
CA GLY A 124 -7.18 -5.05 15.23
C GLY A 124 -7.42 -6.54 15.53
N LEU A 125 -7.84 -6.86 16.75
CA LEU A 125 -8.18 -8.23 17.12
C LEU A 125 -9.61 -8.29 17.63
N TYR A 126 -10.38 -9.22 17.10
CA TYR A 126 -11.82 -9.30 17.35
C TYR A 126 -12.26 -10.74 17.58
N THR A 127 -13.44 -10.91 18.16
CA THR A 127 -14.15 -12.17 18.22
C THR A 127 -15.65 -11.90 18.36
N PHE A 128 -16.49 -12.89 18.10
CA PHE A 128 -17.93 -12.79 18.33
C PHE A 128 -18.34 -13.67 19.51
N VAL A 129 -19.15 -13.10 20.41
CA VAL A 129 -19.67 -13.82 21.57
C VAL A 129 -21.16 -14.11 21.35
N PRO A 130 -21.59 -15.38 21.42
CA PRO A 130 -22.99 -15.72 21.25
C PRO A 130 -23.85 -15.16 22.39
N LYS A 131 -24.98 -14.60 22.03
CA LYS A 131 -26.00 -14.05 22.92
C LYS A 131 -27.33 -14.69 22.61
N THR A 132 -28.13 -14.86 23.66
CA THR A 132 -29.49 -15.38 23.54
C THR A 132 -30.44 -14.20 23.68
N PRO A 133 -31.23 -13.86 22.65
CA PRO A 133 -32.23 -12.83 22.77
C PRO A 133 -33.25 -13.17 23.86
N GLU A 134 -33.76 -12.15 24.54
CA GLU A 134 -34.76 -12.33 25.60
C GLU A 134 -36.02 -13.01 25.04
N GLY A 135 -36.54 -14.00 25.77
CA GLY A 135 -37.71 -14.78 25.33
C GLY A 135 -37.43 -15.82 24.24
N LYS A 136 -36.17 -16.02 23.80
CA LYS A 136 -35.78 -17.06 22.84
C LYS A 136 -34.93 -18.13 23.52
N SER A 137 -35.12 -19.40 23.14
CA SER A 137 -34.36 -20.53 23.69
C SER A 137 -33.31 -21.09 22.71
N LEU A 138 -33.56 -20.99 21.40
CA LEU A 138 -32.73 -21.60 20.36
C LEU A 138 -32.08 -20.56 19.43
N GLU A 139 -32.68 -19.38 19.31
CA GLU A 139 -32.11 -18.30 18.51
C GLU A 139 -30.85 -17.75 19.18
N ARG A 140 -29.79 -17.58 18.39
CA ARG A 140 -28.54 -16.97 18.83
C ARG A 140 -28.27 -15.75 17.97
N THR A 141 -27.95 -14.65 18.62
CA THR A 141 -27.30 -13.49 18.02
C THR A 141 -25.86 -13.44 18.50
N PHE A 142 -25.06 -12.52 17.98
CA PHE A 142 -23.68 -12.34 18.41
C PHE A 142 -23.38 -10.88 18.66
N ASP A 143 -22.69 -10.62 19.76
CA ASP A 143 -22.09 -9.32 20.06
C ASP A 143 -20.62 -9.36 19.60
N MET A 144 -20.19 -8.34 18.87
CA MET A 144 -18.79 -8.18 18.48
C MET A 144 -17.98 -7.74 19.70
N MET A 145 -16.92 -8.48 20.04
CA MET A 145 -15.99 -8.14 21.09
C MET A 145 -14.66 -7.69 20.48
N VAL A 146 -14.27 -6.45 20.78
CA VAL A 146 -12.96 -5.91 20.42
C VAL A 146 -11.94 -6.35 21.48
N LEU A 147 -11.01 -7.22 21.08
CA LEU A 147 -9.91 -7.70 21.94
C LEU A 147 -8.73 -6.73 21.91
N HIS A 148 -8.52 -6.10 20.76
CA HIS A 148 -7.58 -5.01 20.58
C HIS A 148 -8.13 -4.04 19.53
N GLU A 149 -8.27 -2.77 19.91
CA GLU A 149 -8.70 -1.69 19.00
C GLU A 149 -7.74 -1.53 17.83
N GLN A 150 -8.18 -0.84 16.78
CA GLN A 150 -7.38 -0.66 15.59
C GLN A 150 -6.04 0.06 15.85
N PHE A 151 -4.98 -0.44 15.24
CA PHE A 151 -3.63 0.11 15.42
C PHE A 151 -2.73 -0.24 14.23
N ALA A 152 -1.62 0.50 14.11
CA ALA A 152 -0.55 0.17 13.16
C ALA A 152 0.56 -0.60 13.88
N THR A 153 0.96 -1.75 13.35
CA THR A 153 1.99 -2.60 13.97
C THR A 153 2.79 -3.37 12.93
N SER A 154 3.90 -3.99 13.35
CA SER A 154 4.65 -4.92 12.48
C SER A 154 3.96 -6.28 12.41
N VAL A 155 4.27 -7.04 11.35
CA VAL A 155 3.79 -8.42 11.18
C VAL A 155 4.25 -9.32 12.33
N GLU A 156 5.47 -9.11 12.81
CA GLU A 156 6.04 -9.82 13.96
C GLU A 156 5.24 -9.58 15.23
N ASN A 157 4.95 -8.31 15.53
CA ASN A 157 4.24 -7.97 16.76
C ASN A 157 2.82 -8.53 16.74
N ILE A 158 2.09 -8.42 15.62
CA ILE A 158 0.73 -8.98 15.57
C ILE A 158 0.74 -10.51 15.64
N ALA A 159 1.72 -11.18 15.03
CA ALA A 159 1.88 -12.63 15.18
C ALA A 159 2.17 -13.03 16.63
N ASP A 160 3.02 -12.27 17.33
CA ASP A 160 3.30 -12.47 18.75
C ASP A 160 2.04 -12.27 19.62
N GLU A 161 1.23 -11.24 19.36
CA GLU A 161 -0.04 -11.02 20.07
C GLU A 161 -1.03 -12.17 19.83
N ILE A 162 -1.17 -12.63 18.58
CA ILE A 162 -1.99 -13.82 18.24
C ILE A 162 -1.49 -15.05 19.00
N ASN A 163 -0.17 -15.28 19.02
CA ASN A 163 0.44 -16.42 19.71
C ASN A 163 0.23 -16.37 21.22
N LYS A 164 0.30 -15.19 21.84
CA LYS A 164 0.03 -14.99 23.27
C LYS A 164 -1.42 -15.33 23.65
N ILE A 165 -2.38 -15.04 22.76
CA ILE A 165 -3.79 -15.40 22.98
C ILE A 165 -3.98 -16.93 22.95
N GLY A 166 -3.20 -17.63 22.13
CA GLY A 166 -3.18 -19.10 22.11
C GLY A 166 -4.45 -19.76 21.53
N LYS A 167 -5.30 -19.00 20.83
CA LYS A 167 -6.55 -19.50 20.22
C LYS A 167 -6.45 -19.50 18.69
N PRO A 168 -7.24 -20.34 17.99
CA PRO A 168 -7.29 -20.31 16.54
C PRO A 168 -7.68 -18.94 15.98
N VAL A 169 -7.09 -18.55 14.86
CA VAL A 169 -7.29 -17.23 14.23
C VAL A 169 -7.74 -17.33 12.77
N VAL A 170 -8.61 -16.43 12.34
CA VAL A 170 -8.95 -16.20 10.94
C VAL A 170 -8.32 -14.89 10.49
N LEU A 171 -7.43 -14.97 9.52
CA LEU A 171 -6.76 -13.82 8.90
C LEU A 171 -7.55 -13.37 7.67
N LEU A 172 -7.66 -12.06 7.48
CA LEU A 172 -8.34 -11.47 6.32
C LEU A 172 -7.74 -10.10 5.98
N GLY A 173 -7.98 -9.60 4.77
CA GLY A 173 -7.42 -8.32 4.31
C GLY A 173 -6.19 -8.48 3.39
N ASP A 174 -5.78 -7.38 2.79
CA ASP A 174 -4.78 -7.36 1.72
C ASP A 174 -3.34 -7.47 2.20
N GLY A 175 -3.10 -7.27 3.50
CA GLY A 175 -1.82 -7.57 4.14
C GLY A 175 -1.52 -9.07 4.23
N VAL A 176 -2.54 -9.93 4.32
CA VAL A 176 -2.36 -11.38 4.45
C VAL A 176 -1.54 -11.99 3.30
N PRO A 177 -1.92 -11.81 2.01
CA PRO A 177 -1.13 -12.35 0.91
C PRO A 177 0.26 -11.68 0.77
N VAL A 178 0.41 -10.41 1.16
CA VAL A 178 1.70 -9.68 1.11
C VAL A 178 2.71 -10.28 2.08
N TYR A 179 2.24 -10.75 3.24
CA TYR A 179 3.08 -11.26 4.31
C TYR A 179 2.92 -12.77 4.55
N HIS A 180 2.43 -13.51 3.56
CA HIS A 180 2.08 -14.93 3.67
C HIS A 180 3.19 -15.78 4.28
N ASP A 181 4.36 -15.84 3.64
CA ASP A 181 5.48 -16.71 4.07
C ASP A 181 5.95 -16.37 5.49
N LYS A 182 5.89 -15.09 5.84
CA LYS A 182 6.26 -14.59 7.16
C LYS A 182 5.22 -14.96 8.21
N LEU A 183 3.94 -14.88 7.89
CA LEU A 183 2.85 -15.31 8.77
C LEU A 183 2.92 -16.82 9.01
N GLU A 184 3.25 -17.60 7.98
CA GLU A 184 3.47 -19.05 8.08
C GLU A 184 4.62 -19.39 9.03
N GLU A 185 5.71 -18.63 9.01
CA GLU A 185 6.84 -18.81 9.94
C GLU A 185 6.50 -18.38 11.39
N LEU A 186 5.77 -17.28 11.56
CA LEU A 186 5.60 -16.62 12.85
C LEU A 186 4.39 -17.09 13.65
N ILE A 187 3.28 -17.48 13.00
CA ILE A 187 2.05 -17.90 13.69
C ILE A 187 2.18 -19.35 14.15
N LYS A 188 2.00 -19.56 15.45
CA LYS A 188 2.19 -20.84 16.16
C LYS A 188 0.88 -21.48 16.61
N VAL A 189 -0.26 -20.84 16.31
CA VAL A 189 -1.61 -21.35 16.57
C VAL A 189 -2.27 -21.76 15.26
N PRO A 190 -3.30 -22.64 15.27
CA PRO A 190 -4.05 -22.96 14.06
C PRO A 190 -4.64 -21.69 13.45
N TYR A 191 -4.34 -21.43 12.18
CA TYR A 191 -4.90 -20.28 11.47
C TYR A 191 -5.57 -20.70 10.16
N SER A 192 -6.47 -19.86 9.69
CA SER A 192 -7.11 -19.97 8.38
C SER A 192 -7.21 -18.60 7.74
N ILE A 193 -7.30 -18.54 6.42
CA ILE A 193 -7.47 -17.30 5.67
C ILE A 193 -8.92 -17.22 5.19
N ALA A 194 -9.56 -16.05 5.34
CA ALA A 194 -10.93 -15.83 4.90
C ALA A 194 -11.07 -16.01 3.37
N GLN A 195 -12.22 -16.55 2.95
CA GLN A 195 -12.53 -16.75 1.54
C GLN A 195 -12.72 -15.44 0.79
N LEU A 196 -12.53 -15.47 -0.54
CA LEU A 196 -12.47 -14.26 -1.37
C LEU A 196 -13.63 -13.28 -1.17
N HIS A 197 -14.85 -13.77 -0.91
CA HIS A 197 -16.06 -12.96 -0.76
C HIS A 197 -16.19 -12.28 0.62
N GLN A 198 -15.34 -12.65 1.58
CA GLN A 198 -15.28 -12.10 2.96
C GLN A 198 -13.92 -11.47 3.28
N ASN A 199 -12.96 -11.51 2.35
CA ASN A 199 -11.55 -11.20 2.62
C ASN A 199 -11.18 -9.71 2.45
N ARG A 200 -12.14 -8.86 2.11
CA ARG A 200 -11.91 -7.45 1.73
C ARG A 200 -13.02 -6.55 2.26
N GLN A 201 -12.86 -5.23 2.10
CA GLN A 201 -13.89 -4.25 2.42
C GLN A 201 -15.22 -4.65 1.77
N ASN A 202 -16.29 -4.63 2.56
CA ASN A 202 -17.63 -5.00 2.14
C ASN A 202 -18.61 -3.99 2.72
N ALA A 203 -19.23 -3.20 1.84
CA ALA A 203 -20.15 -2.16 2.26
C ALA A 203 -21.41 -2.69 2.95
N ALA A 204 -21.84 -3.93 2.67
CA ALA A 204 -22.97 -4.53 3.37
C ALA A 204 -22.62 -4.87 4.82
N ALA A 205 -21.44 -5.44 5.07
CA ALA A 205 -20.96 -5.71 6.43
C ALA A 205 -20.72 -4.40 7.20
N LEU A 206 -20.16 -3.38 6.54
CA LEU A 206 -20.03 -2.04 7.09
C LEU A 206 -21.39 -1.45 7.46
N SER A 207 -22.41 -1.61 6.62
CA SER A 207 -23.78 -1.14 6.90
C SER A 207 -24.40 -1.84 8.10
N ALA A 208 -24.20 -3.16 8.22
CA ALA A 208 -24.71 -3.93 9.34
C ALA A 208 -24.04 -3.51 10.67
N LEU A 209 -22.73 -3.30 10.69
CA LEU A 209 -22.03 -2.76 11.86
C LEU A 209 -22.45 -1.31 12.16
N ALA A 210 -22.65 -0.49 11.13
CA ALA A 210 -23.10 0.88 11.29
C ALA A 210 -24.49 0.97 11.95
N ALA A 211 -25.39 0.04 11.66
CA ALA A 211 -26.69 -0.04 12.35
C ALA A 211 -26.51 -0.25 13.86
N VAL A 212 -25.62 -1.16 14.27
CA VAL A 212 -25.27 -1.36 15.69
C VAL A 212 -24.72 -0.08 16.31
N TYR A 213 -23.78 0.58 15.63
CA TYR A 213 -23.19 1.83 16.12
C TYR A 213 -24.21 2.98 16.20
N ALA A 214 -25.20 3.02 15.30
CA ALA A 214 -26.28 3.99 15.37
C ALA A 214 -27.19 3.75 16.59
N GLU A 215 -27.49 2.49 16.92
CA GLU A 215 -28.23 2.13 18.14
C GLU A 215 -27.46 2.48 19.42
N GLU A 216 -26.13 2.38 19.39
CA GLU A 216 -25.23 2.84 20.45
C GLU A 216 -25.10 4.37 20.54
N GLY A 217 -25.76 5.12 19.65
CA GLY A 217 -25.73 6.59 19.64
C GLY A 217 -24.44 7.19 19.04
N ARG A 218 -23.68 6.43 18.24
CA ARG A 218 -22.40 6.86 17.64
C ARG A 218 -22.56 7.61 16.32
N MET A 219 -23.71 8.25 16.11
CA MET A 219 -23.96 9.14 14.98
C MET A 219 -23.40 10.53 15.26
N ILE A 220 -22.75 11.13 14.26
CA ILE A 220 -22.19 12.48 14.36
C ILE A 220 -22.69 13.36 13.22
N SER A 221 -22.54 14.67 13.37
CA SER A 221 -22.85 15.61 12.28
C SER A 221 -21.85 15.47 11.13
N GLY A 222 -22.27 15.85 9.92
CA GLY A 222 -21.38 15.91 8.78
C GLY A 222 -20.19 16.84 9.00
N ASP A 223 -20.33 17.92 9.77
CA ASP A 223 -19.26 18.87 10.04
C ASP A 223 -18.18 18.27 10.97
N ASP A 224 -18.60 17.53 12.00
CA ASP A 224 -17.73 16.92 13.01
C ASP A 224 -16.94 15.71 12.51
N PHE A 225 -17.33 15.14 11.37
CA PHE A 225 -16.66 13.96 10.83
C PHE A 225 -15.27 14.28 10.26
N ALA A 226 -14.27 13.50 10.67
CA ALA A 226 -12.94 13.49 10.07
C ALA A 226 -12.44 12.05 9.93
N PRO A 227 -11.69 11.73 8.86
CA PRO A 227 -11.03 10.44 8.75
C PRO A 227 -9.99 10.24 9.86
N ASP A 228 -9.90 9.01 10.36
CA ASP A 228 -8.90 8.58 11.32
C ASP A 228 -7.62 8.13 10.61
N TYR A 229 -6.59 8.96 10.74
CA TYR A 229 -5.26 8.67 10.22
C TYR A 229 -4.35 8.17 11.35
N LEU A 230 -4.31 6.84 11.54
CA LEU A 230 -3.39 6.17 12.49
C LEU A 230 -1.90 6.43 12.21
N ARG A 231 -1.60 6.99 11.04
CA ARG A 231 -0.28 7.36 10.57
C ARG A 231 -0.39 8.75 9.98
N LEU A 232 0.64 9.57 10.15
CA LEU A 232 0.73 10.84 9.43
C LEU A 232 0.72 10.58 7.92
N SER A 233 0.03 11.44 7.16
CA SER A 233 0.12 11.41 5.70
C SER A 233 1.55 11.67 5.26
N GLN A 234 1.88 11.22 4.05
CA GLN A 234 3.21 11.43 3.48
C GLN A 234 3.59 12.92 3.50
N ALA A 235 2.68 13.79 3.04
CA ALA A 235 2.85 15.25 3.06
C ALA A 235 3.01 15.84 4.48
N GLU A 236 2.34 15.29 5.50
CA GLU A 236 2.50 15.75 6.89
C GLU A 236 3.78 15.25 7.54
N ARG A 237 4.29 14.07 7.13
CA ARG A 237 5.62 13.59 7.54
C ARG A 237 6.70 14.47 6.95
N GLU A 238 6.62 14.73 5.65
CA GLU A 238 7.51 15.63 4.93
C GLU A 238 7.45 17.08 5.49
N ALA A 239 6.25 17.57 5.85
CA ALA A 239 6.09 18.90 6.47
C ALA A 239 6.60 18.95 7.93
N LYS A 240 6.49 17.87 8.71
CA LYS A 240 7.13 17.78 10.03
C LYS A 240 8.65 17.68 9.93
N GLU A 241 9.16 17.05 8.88
CA GLU A 241 10.58 17.04 8.56
C GLU A 241 11.06 18.43 8.08
N GLY A 242 10.20 19.19 7.38
CA GLY A 242 10.45 20.56 6.92
C GLY A 242 10.26 21.69 7.97
N LYS A 243 9.57 21.43 9.10
CA LYS A 243 9.39 22.43 10.19
C LYS A 243 10.55 22.47 11.20
N ASN A 244 11.52 21.57 11.09
CA ASN A 244 12.73 21.55 11.93
C ASN A 244 13.91 22.34 11.34
N THR A 245 13.72 23.09 10.25
CA THR A 245 14.74 23.97 9.67
C THR A 245 14.57 25.41 10.14
N GLU A 246 14.81 25.69 11.42
CA GLU A 246 15.39 26.97 11.84
C GLU A 246 15.98 26.81 13.25
N ALA A 247 17.23 27.31 13.41
CA ALA A 247 18.18 27.08 14.51
C ALA A 247 18.96 25.75 14.50
N LYS A 248 20.03 25.69 13.67
CA LYS A 248 21.17 24.80 13.93
C LYS A 248 21.84 25.22 15.25
N PRO A 249 22.18 24.27 16.11
CA PRO A 249 23.60 24.06 16.33
C PRO A 249 24.02 22.59 16.20
N ASP A 250 25.30 22.45 15.86
CA ASP A 250 26.08 21.23 15.69
C ASP A 250 25.59 19.99 16.43
N LYS A 251 25.31 18.93 15.65
CA LYS A 251 25.42 17.55 16.12
C LYS A 251 26.04 16.66 15.06
N ALA A 252 27.36 16.77 14.91
CA ALA A 252 28.15 15.56 14.85
C ALA A 252 27.95 14.82 16.17
N ARG A 253 27.14 13.75 16.18
CA ARG A 253 27.33 12.54 17.01
C ARG A 253 26.21 11.52 16.78
N ASN A 254 26.67 10.32 16.41
CA ASN A 254 26.04 9.00 16.51
C ASN A 254 25.02 8.61 15.42
N ALA A 255 25.54 8.25 14.24
CA ALA A 255 24.86 7.35 13.33
C ALA A 255 25.33 5.90 13.59
N ALA A 256 24.43 5.03 14.00
CA ALA A 256 24.62 3.59 13.89
C ALA A 256 24.60 3.18 12.39
N PRO A 257 25.30 2.11 11.99
CA PRO A 257 25.45 1.74 10.58
C PRO A 257 24.09 1.33 9.97
N GLY A 258 23.54 2.19 9.11
CA GLY A 258 22.26 1.95 8.44
C GLY A 258 22.33 0.80 7.43
N ILE A 259 21.39 -0.15 7.54
CA ILE A 259 21.21 -1.25 6.58
C ILE A 259 20.79 -0.67 5.22
N ILE A 260 21.46 -1.10 4.14
CA ILE A 260 21.07 -0.78 2.75
C ILE A 260 19.90 -1.68 2.34
N ARG A 261 18.76 -1.08 1.98
CA ARG A 261 17.56 -1.77 1.48
C ARG A 261 17.37 -1.46 0.00
N VAL A 262 17.13 -2.48 -0.83
CA VAL A 262 16.79 -2.30 -2.26
C VAL A 262 15.29 -2.55 -2.41
N ARG A 263 14.58 -1.65 -3.11
CA ARG A 263 13.14 -1.72 -3.37
C ARG A 263 12.82 -1.11 -4.74
N GLU A 264 11.61 -1.32 -5.25
CA GLU A 264 11.13 -0.61 -6.44
C GLU A 264 11.09 0.90 -6.19
N MET A 265 11.43 1.64 -7.24
CA MET A 265 11.30 3.09 -7.30
C MET A 265 9.82 3.45 -7.40
N THR A 266 9.42 4.46 -6.65
CA THR A 266 8.06 5.01 -6.65
C THR A 266 8.11 6.46 -7.14
N ALA A 267 6.95 7.05 -7.43
CA ALA A 267 6.88 8.45 -7.82
C ALA A 267 7.47 9.41 -6.77
N GLU A 268 7.43 9.02 -5.49
CA GLU A 268 8.01 9.78 -4.36
C GLU A 268 9.54 9.86 -4.42
N ASP A 269 10.18 8.87 -5.03
CA ASP A 269 11.64 8.80 -5.12
C ASP A 269 12.20 9.62 -6.28
N ILE A 270 11.35 10.14 -7.18
CA ILE A 270 11.78 10.77 -8.43
C ILE A 270 12.70 11.95 -8.16
N ASP A 271 12.41 12.76 -7.15
CA ASP A 271 13.22 13.93 -6.83
C ASP A 271 14.60 13.53 -6.32
N ASP A 272 14.67 12.56 -5.42
CA ASP A 272 15.93 12.05 -4.88
C ASP A 272 16.74 11.26 -5.91
N ALA A 273 16.07 10.43 -6.72
CA ALA A 273 16.66 9.68 -7.83
C ALA A 273 17.20 10.65 -8.89
N TYR A 274 16.43 11.67 -9.27
CA TYR A 274 16.87 12.74 -10.17
C TYR A 274 18.09 13.46 -9.60
N ASN A 275 18.06 13.89 -8.34
CA ASN A 275 19.20 14.57 -7.72
C ASN A 275 20.45 13.69 -7.67
N LEU A 276 20.28 12.39 -7.36
CA LEU A 276 21.36 11.41 -7.36
C LEU A 276 21.95 11.20 -8.76
N GLU A 277 21.11 11.09 -9.79
CA GLU A 277 21.57 10.98 -11.17
C GLU A 277 22.24 12.26 -11.65
N GLN A 278 21.66 13.44 -11.41
CA GLN A 278 22.28 14.72 -11.74
C GLN A 278 23.65 14.88 -11.10
N MET A 279 23.79 14.46 -9.83
CA MET A 279 25.06 14.48 -9.12
C MET A 279 26.13 13.56 -9.76
N ASN A 280 25.74 12.41 -10.30
CA ASN A 280 26.67 11.40 -10.81
C ASN A 280 26.92 11.48 -12.33
N LEU A 281 25.91 11.86 -13.10
CA LEU A 281 25.88 11.79 -14.57
C LEU A 281 25.74 13.17 -15.23
N GLY A 282 25.43 14.23 -14.46
CA GLY A 282 25.30 15.59 -14.98
C GLY A 282 24.32 15.69 -16.15
N LYS A 283 24.81 16.07 -17.33
CA LYS A 283 24.00 16.22 -18.54
C LYS A 283 23.41 14.90 -19.08
N GLU A 284 23.98 13.76 -18.72
CA GLU A 284 23.52 12.43 -19.14
C GLU A 284 22.43 11.86 -18.21
N ALA A 285 22.17 12.53 -17.09
CA ALA A 285 21.13 12.13 -16.16
C ALA A 285 19.74 12.28 -16.80
N TRP A 286 18.89 11.29 -16.54
CA TRP A 286 17.49 11.36 -16.95
C TRP A 286 16.79 12.52 -16.24
N ASN A 287 15.83 13.13 -16.92
CA ASN A 287 14.97 14.13 -16.29
C ASN A 287 13.82 13.46 -15.51
N LYS A 288 13.20 14.22 -14.60
CA LYS A 288 12.10 13.74 -13.75
C LYS A 288 10.94 13.13 -14.57
N LYS A 289 10.64 13.68 -15.74
CA LYS A 289 9.58 13.17 -16.62
C LYS A 289 9.95 11.79 -17.19
N GLN A 290 11.18 11.60 -17.64
CA GLN A 290 11.66 10.30 -18.14
C GLN A 290 11.62 9.22 -17.06
N LEU A 291 12.02 9.56 -15.82
CA LEU A 291 11.92 8.65 -14.67
C LEU A 291 10.46 8.32 -14.35
N LEU A 292 9.56 9.31 -14.39
CA LEU A 292 8.12 9.09 -14.18
C LEU A 292 7.51 8.22 -15.28
N ASP A 293 7.79 8.53 -16.55
CA ASP A 293 7.28 7.79 -17.70
C ASP A 293 7.74 6.31 -17.61
N ALA A 294 8.99 6.06 -17.22
CA ALA A 294 9.50 4.71 -16.99
C ALA A 294 8.85 3.96 -15.81
N LEU A 295 8.22 4.64 -14.86
CA LEU A 295 7.42 3.97 -13.81
C LEU A 295 6.02 3.56 -14.27
N THR A 296 5.54 4.13 -15.39
CA THR A 296 4.19 3.85 -15.90
C THR A 296 4.12 2.72 -16.92
N ARG A 297 5.28 2.23 -17.36
CA ARG A 297 5.37 1.22 -18.41
C ARG A 297 5.54 -0.18 -17.82
N ASP A 298 4.88 -1.15 -18.44
CA ASP A 298 4.93 -2.56 -18.00
C ASP A 298 6.20 -3.29 -18.49
N ASP A 299 6.96 -2.68 -19.40
CA ASP A 299 8.20 -3.22 -19.96
C ASP A 299 9.46 -2.73 -19.21
N THR A 300 9.33 -2.04 -18.09
CA THR A 300 10.46 -1.46 -17.34
C THR A 300 10.43 -1.86 -15.87
N ILE A 301 11.61 -1.95 -15.24
CA ILE A 301 11.76 -2.11 -13.79
C ILE A 301 12.81 -1.11 -13.32
N TYR A 302 12.45 -0.26 -12.35
CA TYR A 302 13.37 0.67 -11.70
C TYR A 302 13.42 0.39 -10.20
N LEU A 303 14.63 0.27 -9.66
CA LEU A 303 14.91 0.00 -8.26
C LEU A 303 15.73 1.14 -7.65
N VAL A 304 15.47 1.44 -6.39
CA VAL A 304 16.30 2.34 -5.57
C VAL A 304 16.92 1.59 -4.39
N ALA A 305 18.12 2.02 -3.99
CA ALA A 305 18.72 1.64 -2.73
C ALA A 305 18.55 2.76 -1.70
N GLU A 306 18.01 2.41 -0.54
CA GLU A 306 17.75 3.32 0.58
C GLU A 306 18.67 2.97 1.75
N LYS A 307 19.33 3.98 2.32
CA LYS A 307 20.14 3.85 3.55
C LYS A 307 19.83 4.99 4.49
N ALA A 308 19.38 4.65 5.70
CA ALA A 308 18.98 5.62 6.73
C ALA A 308 17.98 6.69 6.20
N GLY A 309 17.00 6.27 5.40
CA GLY A 309 15.95 7.13 4.85
C GLY A 309 16.36 7.97 3.64
N ARG A 310 17.57 7.79 3.08
CA ARG A 310 18.03 8.50 1.87
C ARG A 310 18.17 7.55 0.72
N ILE A 311 17.80 7.99 -0.48
CA ILE A 311 18.13 7.27 -1.71
C ILE A 311 19.63 7.42 -1.98
N VAL A 312 20.33 6.30 -1.89
CA VAL A 312 21.78 6.19 -2.09
C VAL A 312 22.12 5.41 -3.36
N GLY A 313 21.13 4.86 -4.07
CA GLY A 313 21.33 4.20 -5.35
C GLY A 313 20.07 4.13 -6.19
N LEU A 314 20.24 4.02 -7.50
CA LEU A 314 19.20 3.80 -8.51
C LEU A 314 19.72 2.80 -9.55
N CYS A 315 18.88 1.86 -10.00
CA CYS A 315 19.12 1.19 -11.27
C CYS A 315 17.82 0.85 -12.03
N GLY A 316 17.91 0.80 -13.36
CA GLY A 316 16.77 0.53 -14.25
C GLY A 316 17.07 -0.50 -15.33
N VAL A 317 16.04 -1.20 -15.78
CA VAL A 317 16.07 -2.06 -16.97
C VAL A 317 14.80 -1.87 -17.80
N GLN A 318 14.95 -1.92 -19.11
CA GLN A 318 13.84 -1.96 -20.07
C GLN A 318 13.88 -3.28 -20.85
N ASN A 319 12.74 -3.95 -21.01
CA ASN A 319 12.58 -5.17 -21.79
C ASN A 319 12.29 -4.82 -23.26
N ILE A 320 13.14 -5.30 -24.16
CA ILE A 320 12.97 -5.22 -25.61
C ILE A 320 12.92 -6.64 -26.15
N SER A 321 11.71 -7.18 -26.31
CA SER A 321 11.48 -8.52 -26.89
C SER A 321 12.26 -9.66 -26.22
N GLY A 322 12.40 -9.62 -24.89
CA GLY A 322 13.13 -10.61 -24.10
C GLY A 322 14.60 -10.25 -23.83
N GLU A 323 15.09 -9.14 -24.38
CA GLU A 323 16.41 -8.59 -24.08
C GLU A 323 16.27 -7.37 -23.15
N GLY A 324 16.88 -7.44 -21.96
CA GLY A 324 16.84 -6.38 -20.97
C GLY A 324 17.99 -5.40 -21.13
N GLU A 325 17.71 -4.18 -21.57
CA GLU A 325 18.67 -3.10 -21.60
C GLU A 325 18.73 -2.41 -20.24
N ILE A 326 19.87 -2.52 -19.54
CA ILE A 326 20.09 -1.81 -18.28
C ILE A 326 20.44 -0.37 -18.61
N THR A 327 19.56 0.55 -18.22
CA THR A 327 19.59 1.96 -18.62
C THR A 327 20.41 2.81 -17.66
N ASN A 328 20.06 2.79 -16.38
CA ASN A 328 20.65 3.66 -15.35
C ASN A 328 21.26 2.79 -14.26
N VAL A 329 22.47 3.12 -13.80
CA VAL A 329 23.06 2.57 -12.57
C VAL A 329 23.84 3.68 -11.87
N SER A 330 23.28 4.18 -10.76
CA SER A 330 23.81 5.33 -10.04
C SER A 330 23.92 5.01 -8.55
N VAL A 331 25.04 5.37 -7.91
CA VAL A 331 25.25 5.19 -6.46
C VAL A 331 25.92 6.41 -5.87
N SER A 332 25.38 6.87 -4.74
CA SER A 332 25.87 8.03 -4.00
C SER A 332 27.35 7.84 -3.64
N PRO A 333 28.24 8.84 -3.88
CA PRO A 333 29.66 8.76 -3.57
C PRO A 333 29.97 8.26 -2.16
N ASP A 334 29.17 8.68 -1.18
CA ASP A 334 29.35 8.40 0.24
C ASP A 334 29.05 6.95 0.64
N THR A 335 28.49 6.16 -0.28
CA THR A 335 28.16 4.74 -0.06
C THR A 335 28.79 3.81 -1.10
N ARG A 336 29.72 4.33 -1.91
CA ARG A 336 30.48 3.52 -2.86
C ARG A 336 31.36 2.51 -2.11
N ARG A 337 31.63 1.37 -2.75
CA ARG A 337 32.38 0.23 -2.19
C ARG A 337 31.71 -0.49 -1.01
N GLU A 338 30.47 -0.14 -0.66
CA GLU A 338 29.65 -0.90 0.30
C GLU A 338 28.79 -2.01 -0.36
N GLY A 339 28.96 -2.23 -1.67
CA GLY A 339 28.22 -3.25 -2.41
C GLY A 339 26.78 -2.87 -2.81
N VAL A 340 26.41 -1.58 -2.71
CA VAL A 340 25.08 -1.07 -3.07
C VAL A 340 24.70 -1.46 -4.51
N ALA A 341 25.55 -1.11 -5.49
CA ALA A 341 25.29 -1.39 -6.91
C ALA A 341 25.15 -2.90 -7.19
N TYR A 342 25.99 -3.73 -6.55
CA TYR A 342 25.90 -5.19 -6.67
C TYR A 342 24.57 -5.73 -6.16
N LYS A 343 24.10 -5.26 -4.99
CA LYS A 343 22.79 -5.66 -4.44
C LYS A 343 21.64 -5.22 -5.35
N MET A 344 21.68 -3.99 -5.86
CA MET A 344 20.65 -3.46 -6.75
C MET A 344 20.57 -4.27 -8.06
N LEU A 345 21.70 -4.43 -8.75
CA LEU A 345 21.75 -5.16 -10.02
C LEU A 345 21.38 -6.63 -9.86
N ARG A 346 21.79 -7.30 -8.78
CA ARG A 346 21.38 -8.69 -8.53
C ARG A 346 19.85 -8.81 -8.41
N GLN A 347 19.20 -7.86 -7.73
CA GLN A 347 17.73 -7.85 -7.64
C GLN A 347 17.07 -7.46 -8.96
N LEU A 348 17.66 -6.52 -9.71
CA LEU A 348 17.18 -6.10 -11.02
C LEU A 348 17.14 -7.28 -12.00
N LEU A 349 18.24 -8.05 -12.07
CA LEU A 349 18.33 -9.25 -12.90
C LEU A 349 17.36 -10.36 -12.48
N GLU A 350 17.07 -10.48 -11.19
CA GLU A 350 16.11 -11.48 -10.72
C GLU A 350 14.67 -11.08 -11.07
N ARG A 351 14.31 -9.80 -10.88
CA ARG A 351 12.98 -9.28 -11.21
C ARG A 351 12.74 -9.21 -12.71
N GLY A 352 13.78 -8.93 -13.51
CA GLY A 352 13.67 -8.86 -14.97
C GLY A 352 13.18 -10.17 -15.60
N LYS A 353 13.50 -11.32 -15.00
CA LYS A 353 12.92 -12.62 -15.41
C LYS A 353 11.40 -12.63 -15.30
N GLY A 354 10.83 -11.94 -14.31
CA GLY A 354 9.40 -11.82 -14.07
C GLY A 354 8.64 -11.06 -15.17
N ILE A 355 9.32 -10.20 -15.93
CA ILE A 355 8.76 -9.53 -17.10
C ILE A 355 9.22 -10.16 -18.42
N GLY A 356 9.79 -11.37 -18.39
CA GLY A 356 10.17 -12.15 -19.57
C GLY A 356 11.54 -11.83 -20.17
N ILE A 357 12.43 -11.17 -19.43
CA ILE A 357 13.82 -10.95 -19.89
C ILE A 357 14.64 -12.23 -19.74
N GLU A 358 15.28 -12.65 -20.83
CA GLU A 358 16.15 -13.84 -20.90
C GLU A 358 17.63 -13.51 -21.02
N SER A 359 17.98 -12.35 -21.59
CA SER A 359 19.36 -11.87 -21.74
C SER A 359 19.43 -10.40 -21.36
N TYR A 360 20.55 -9.95 -20.82
CA TYR A 360 20.73 -8.55 -20.41
C TYR A 360 21.88 -7.90 -21.17
N THR A 361 21.72 -6.65 -21.54
CA THR A 361 22.75 -5.82 -22.17
C THR A 361 22.90 -4.51 -21.43
N LEU A 362 24.11 -3.94 -21.46
CA LEU A 362 24.39 -2.61 -20.95
C LEU A 362 25.57 -1.99 -21.68
N GLU A 363 25.65 -0.67 -21.60
CA GLU A 363 26.76 0.12 -22.11
C GLU A 363 27.45 0.84 -20.95
N VAL A 364 28.78 0.80 -20.94
CA VAL A 364 29.58 1.44 -19.90
C VAL A 364 30.76 2.17 -20.52
N ARG A 365 31.06 3.36 -20.01
CA ARG A 365 32.27 4.12 -20.33
C ARG A 365 33.52 3.27 -20.15
N ALA A 366 34.39 3.21 -21.16
CA ALA A 366 35.62 2.43 -21.11
C ALA A 366 36.54 2.85 -19.96
N ALA A 367 36.51 4.13 -19.56
CA ALA A 367 37.27 4.62 -18.41
C ALA A 367 36.68 4.22 -17.03
N ASN A 368 35.45 3.68 -16.96
CA ASN A 368 34.77 3.36 -15.70
C ASN A 368 35.14 1.96 -15.17
N ALA A 369 36.42 1.78 -14.82
CA ALA A 369 36.94 0.52 -14.29
C ALA A 369 36.16 -0.07 -13.09
N PRO A 370 35.65 0.72 -12.12
CA PRO A 370 34.83 0.19 -11.03
C PRO A 370 33.51 -0.44 -11.48
N ALA A 371 32.84 0.16 -12.47
CA ALA A 371 31.59 -0.39 -13.01
C ALA A 371 31.86 -1.64 -13.86
N ILE A 372 32.93 -1.64 -14.66
CA ILE A 372 33.35 -2.82 -15.44
C ILE A 372 33.58 -4.02 -14.53
N ALA A 373 34.39 -3.88 -13.47
CA ALA A 373 34.65 -4.96 -12.52
C ALA A 373 33.37 -5.45 -11.81
N LEU A 374 32.39 -4.57 -11.59
CA LEU A 374 31.09 -4.94 -11.03
C LEU A 374 30.27 -5.80 -12.01
N TYR A 375 30.21 -5.40 -13.28
CA TYR A 375 29.45 -6.12 -14.31
C TYR A 375 30.06 -7.49 -14.61
N GLU A 376 31.39 -7.58 -14.75
CA GLU A 376 32.10 -8.85 -14.90
C GLU A 376 31.83 -9.79 -13.70
N ARG A 377 31.83 -9.25 -12.47
CA ARG A 377 31.49 -10.03 -11.27
C ARG A 377 30.04 -10.51 -11.24
N LEU A 378 29.12 -9.80 -11.91
CA LEU A 378 27.73 -10.22 -12.09
C LEU A 378 27.56 -11.19 -13.27
N GLY A 379 28.65 -11.54 -13.96
CA GLY A 379 28.66 -12.50 -15.06
C GLY A 379 28.33 -11.90 -16.42
N PHE A 380 28.47 -10.59 -16.58
CA PHE A 380 28.45 -9.99 -17.92
C PHE A 380 29.81 -10.17 -18.60
N VAL A 381 29.79 -10.29 -19.93
CA VAL A 381 30.99 -10.42 -20.78
C VAL A 381 30.96 -9.31 -21.82
N SER A 382 32.13 -8.70 -22.09
CA SER A 382 32.27 -7.69 -23.14
C SER A 382 32.13 -8.35 -24.52
N GLU A 383 31.18 -7.89 -25.34
CA GLU A 383 30.96 -8.39 -26.71
C GLU A 383 31.29 -7.33 -27.79
N GLY A 384 31.59 -6.09 -27.42
CA GLY A 384 31.95 -5.06 -28.39
C GLY A 384 32.29 -3.70 -27.77
N VAL A 385 32.77 -2.78 -28.60
CA VAL A 385 33.08 -1.40 -28.23
C VAL A 385 32.52 -0.47 -29.31
N ARG A 386 31.87 0.63 -28.90
CA ARG A 386 31.46 1.75 -29.76
C ARG A 386 32.43 2.91 -29.57
N PRO A 387 33.33 3.17 -30.54
CA PRO A 387 34.30 4.24 -30.43
C PRO A 387 33.62 5.62 -30.38
N GLY A 388 34.02 6.47 -29.44
CA GLY A 388 33.55 7.86 -29.32
C GLY A 388 32.05 8.01 -29.09
N PHE A 389 31.42 7.06 -28.40
CA PHE A 389 29.98 7.09 -28.11
C PHE A 389 29.59 8.19 -27.12
N TYR A 390 30.44 8.48 -26.14
CA TYR A 390 30.21 9.55 -25.17
C TYR A 390 30.97 10.81 -25.58
N ASP A 391 30.35 11.99 -25.39
CA ASP A 391 30.90 13.27 -25.84
C ASP A 391 31.61 14.08 -24.74
N GLU A 392 31.12 14.05 -23.49
CA GLU A 392 31.61 14.91 -22.40
C GLU A 392 31.75 14.14 -21.06
N PRO A 393 32.95 13.67 -20.67
CA PRO A 393 34.17 13.62 -21.47
C PRO A 393 34.07 12.60 -22.60
N LYS A 394 34.85 12.81 -23.66
CA LYS A 394 34.90 11.89 -24.80
C LYS A 394 35.39 10.51 -24.36
N ASP A 395 34.59 9.48 -24.57
CA ASP A 395 34.92 8.10 -24.17
C ASP A 395 34.23 7.08 -25.07
N ASP A 396 34.77 5.86 -25.10
CA ASP A 396 34.18 4.73 -25.80
C ASP A 396 33.12 4.06 -24.92
N ALA A 397 32.08 3.49 -25.52
CA ALA A 397 31.13 2.64 -24.81
C ALA A 397 31.48 1.17 -25.02
N VAL A 398 31.79 0.46 -23.93
CA VAL A 398 31.97 -0.99 -23.94
C VAL A 398 30.60 -1.64 -23.74
N ILE A 399 30.23 -2.54 -24.65
CA ILE A 399 28.96 -3.26 -24.64
C ILE A 399 29.15 -4.56 -23.89
N TYR A 400 28.39 -4.76 -22.83
CA TYR A 400 28.40 -5.95 -22.00
C TYR A 400 27.10 -6.73 -22.13
N TRP A 401 27.21 -8.04 -22.31
CA TRP A 401 26.08 -8.95 -22.37
C TRP A 401 26.14 -10.01 -21.29
N LYS A 402 24.96 -10.38 -20.81
CA LYS A 402 24.72 -11.58 -20.02
C LYS A 402 23.65 -12.41 -20.72
N ARG A 403 24.10 -13.36 -21.54
CA ARG A 403 23.25 -14.32 -22.25
C ARG A 403 22.74 -15.41 -21.29
N LYS A 404 21.65 -16.06 -21.68
CA LYS A 404 20.98 -17.17 -20.97
C LYS A 404 21.91 -18.35 -20.72
#